data_AF-A0A6P1ZX42-F1
#
_entry.id   AF-A0A6P1ZX42-F1
#
_cell.length_a   1.000
_cell.length_b   1.000
_cell.length_c   1.000
_cell.angle_alpha   90.00
_cell.angle_beta   90.00
_cell.angle_gamma   90.00
#
_symmetry.space_group_name_H-M   'P 1'
#
loop_
_entity.id
_entity.type
_entity.pdbx_description
1 polymer ?
#
loop_
_entity_poly.entity_id
_entity_poly.type
_entity_poly.pdbx_seq_one_letter_code
_entity_poly.pdbx_strand_id
1 'polypeptide(L)'
;MKVRQEIFDTYWRFAAMRQEVFFNKIQNVPPPWTSDPILNTYKFCNAYRASDRVSQYLIKNVIYGENRSQNEEEVILRILLFKIFNKIETWEYLETQIGDYITLSNFDSDVYSNILESAMNLGYVIYTSAYMSCASKEFGYDKKHQNHLALIDKMVVKDRVINPLVKAKTFEDVFHIIQEYPLLGKFMAYQLATDINYSEVINFDENSFTIAGPGAERGIDKCFIDTEGKTYTDIIHWITENQEKEFQRLGLNFQSLWGRPLQAIDCQNLFCETDKYCRAAFPDLKSNRKRIKAKFTPTPQPIDYFYPPKWGINEQVQETLAQRLPPLEIPHLQQLNTNCQQLSLELYSTVNTTFEISNHISKHRKKYKPKTENKKTKDLQNADTEKSQQLCLF
;
A
#
# COMPACT_ATOMS: atom_id res chain seq x y z
N MET A 1 15.91 29.17 -9.00
CA MET A 1 15.61 28.57 -7.69
C MET A 1 16.92 28.34 -6.96
N LYS A 2 16.94 28.44 -5.63
CA LYS A 2 18.14 28.14 -4.84
C LYS A 2 18.02 26.76 -4.21
N VAL A 3 18.91 25.84 -4.58
CA VAL A 3 18.93 24.47 -4.05
C VAL A 3 19.98 24.29 -2.97
N ARG A 4 19.73 23.36 -2.06
CA ARG A 4 20.73 22.77 -1.17
C ARG A 4 21.39 21.62 -1.93
N GLN A 5 22.50 21.92 -2.60
CA GLN A 5 23.09 21.07 -3.64
C GLN A 5 23.26 19.60 -3.21
N GLU A 6 23.80 19.34 -2.03
CA GLU A 6 24.04 17.98 -1.55
C GLU A 6 22.75 17.14 -1.41
N ILE A 7 21.66 17.75 -0.94
CA ILE A 7 20.37 17.06 -0.79
C ILE A 7 19.67 16.92 -2.13
N PHE A 8 19.77 17.95 -2.97
CA PHE A 8 19.26 17.90 -4.33
C PHE A 8 19.95 16.82 -5.17
N ASP A 9 21.27 16.69 -5.06
CA ASP A 9 22.01 15.60 -5.70
C ASP A 9 21.66 14.23 -5.08
N THR A 10 21.37 14.19 -3.78
CA THR A 10 20.88 12.98 -3.10
C THR A 10 19.56 12.50 -3.68
N TYR A 11 18.62 13.40 -4.01
CA TYR A 11 17.35 13.01 -4.66
C TYR A 11 17.60 12.19 -5.93
N TRP A 12 18.48 12.67 -6.81
CA TRP A 12 18.79 11.99 -8.08
C TRP A 12 19.60 10.71 -7.88
N ARG A 13 20.59 10.72 -7.00
CA ARG A 13 21.35 9.50 -6.62
C ARG A 13 20.42 8.45 -6.03
N PHE A 14 19.50 8.84 -5.16
CA PHE A 14 18.52 7.96 -4.56
C PHE A 14 17.61 7.32 -5.63
N ALA A 15 17.10 8.13 -6.58
CA ALA A 15 16.30 7.61 -7.69
C ALA A 15 17.06 6.54 -8.50
N ALA A 16 18.32 6.83 -8.88
CA ALA A 16 19.17 5.90 -9.62
C ALA A 16 19.47 4.61 -8.83
N MET A 17 19.88 4.73 -7.55
CA MET A 17 20.14 3.56 -6.70
C MET A 17 18.88 2.71 -6.47
N ARG A 18 17.71 3.34 -6.33
CA ARG A 18 16.46 2.58 -6.17
C ARG A 18 16.10 1.82 -7.43
N GLN A 19 16.37 2.39 -8.59
CA GLN A 19 16.12 1.75 -9.86
C GLN A 19 17.12 0.63 -10.16
N GLU A 20 18.38 0.80 -9.78
CA GLU A 20 19.38 -0.28 -9.79
C GLU A 20 18.93 -1.47 -8.92
N VAL A 21 18.50 -1.22 -7.68
CA VAL A 21 17.99 -2.27 -6.79
C VAL A 21 16.75 -2.96 -7.39
N PHE A 22 15.89 -2.23 -8.10
CA PHE A 22 14.75 -2.82 -8.80
C PHE A 22 15.20 -3.81 -9.89
N PHE A 23 16.14 -3.42 -10.76
CA PHE A 23 16.66 -4.30 -11.80
C PHE A 23 17.52 -5.45 -11.25
N ASN A 24 18.29 -5.23 -10.18
CA ASN A 24 19.01 -6.33 -9.53
C ASN A 24 18.04 -7.40 -9.00
N LYS A 25 16.88 -6.98 -8.46
CA LYS A 25 15.82 -7.91 -8.04
C LYS A 25 15.14 -8.61 -9.21
N ILE A 26 14.83 -7.90 -10.29
CA ILE A 26 14.17 -8.51 -11.46
C ILE A 26 15.07 -9.58 -12.13
N GLN A 27 16.39 -9.37 -12.07
CA GLN A 27 17.40 -10.28 -12.61
C GLN A 27 17.80 -11.42 -11.66
N ASN A 28 17.13 -11.59 -10.51
CA ASN A 28 17.47 -12.58 -9.48
C ASN A 28 18.91 -12.47 -8.95
N VAL A 29 19.51 -11.27 -8.97
CA VAL A 29 20.82 -11.05 -8.34
C VAL A 29 20.68 -11.27 -6.82
N PRO A 30 21.57 -12.05 -6.18
CA PRO A 30 21.51 -12.28 -4.74
C PRO A 30 21.76 -10.98 -3.96
N PRO A 31 21.16 -10.82 -2.76
CA PRO A 31 21.42 -9.66 -1.92
C PRO A 31 22.89 -9.65 -1.41
N PRO A 32 23.44 -8.46 -1.07
CA PRO A 32 22.79 -7.15 -1.09
C PRO A 32 22.66 -6.58 -2.52
N TRP A 33 21.52 -5.95 -2.82
CA TRP A 33 21.23 -5.41 -4.17
C TRP A 33 21.82 -4.02 -4.42
N THR A 34 22.50 -3.44 -3.43
CA THR A 34 23.20 -2.16 -3.51
C THR A 34 24.27 -2.13 -2.43
N SER A 35 25.30 -1.31 -2.60
CA SER A 35 26.30 -1.04 -1.56
C SER A 35 25.80 -0.04 -0.50
N ASP A 36 24.68 0.64 -0.73
CA ASP A 36 24.15 1.63 0.21
C ASP A 36 23.58 0.98 1.48
N PRO A 37 24.12 1.29 2.67
CA PRO A 37 23.70 0.65 3.92
C PRO A 37 22.29 1.09 4.37
N ILE A 38 21.85 2.30 4.00
CA ILE A 38 20.54 2.83 4.37
C ILE A 38 19.46 2.09 3.57
N LEU A 39 19.65 1.91 2.26
CA LEU A 39 18.74 1.17 1.38
C LEU A 39 18.66 -0.32 1.73
N ASN A 40 19.76 -0.93 2.18
CA ASN A 40 19.76 -2.32 2.65
C ASN A 40 19.05 -2.51 4.01
N THR A 41 19.02 -1.47 4.85
CA THR A 41 18.47 -1.54 6.21
C THR A 41 16.98 -1.20 6.27
N TYR A 42 16.53 -0.20 5.51
CA TYR A 42 15.20 0.39 5.66
C TYR A 42 14.31 0.18 4.44
N LYS A 43 12.99 0.18 4.65
CA LYS A 43 12.01 0.01 3.59
C LYS A 43 11.78 1.32 2.81
N PHE A 44 12.07 1.27 1.52
CA PHE A 44 11.77 2.34 0.55
C PHE A 44 10.90 1.82 -0.60
N CYS A 45 10.11 2.71 -1.19
CA CYS A 45 9.40 2.45 -2.44
C CYS A 45 10.37 2.37 -3.63
N ASN A 46 9.94 1.82 -4.76
CA ASN A 46 10.66 1.89 -6.03
C ASN A 46 10.65 3.32 -6.59
N ALA A 47 11.54 3.58 -7.57
CA ALA A 47 11.56 4.86 -8.27
C ALA A 47 10.24 5.07 -9.04
N TYR A 48 9.75 4.02 -9.69
CA TYR A 48 8.43 3.98 -10.30
C TYR A 48 7.39 3.43 -9.30
N ARG A 49 6.36 4.22 -9.01
CA ARG A 49 5.28 3.85 -8.07
C ARG A 49 4.58 2.55 -8.49
N ALA A 50 4.38 2.38 -9.79
CA ALA A 50 3.71 1.23 -10.34
C ALA A 50 4.47 -0.07 -10.05
N SER A 51 5.80 -0.03 -9.86
CA SER A 51 6.63 -1.20 -9.58
C SER A 51 6.60 -1.65 -8.11
N ASP A 52 5.98 -0.87 -7.21
CA ASP A 52 5.79 -1.32 -5.82
C ASP A 52 4.89 -2.55 -5.75
N ARG A 53 5.17 -3.47 -4.82
CA ARG A 53 4.44 -4.75 -4.67
C ARG A 53 2.92 -4.58 -4.60
N VAL A 54 2.45 -3.59 -3.84
CA VAL A 54 1.01 -3.33 -3.67
C VAL A 54 0.41 -2.77 -4.96
N SER A 55 1.12 -1.87 -5.66
CA SER A 55 0.69 -1.35 -6.96
C SER A 55 0.68 -2.45 -8.04
N GLN A 56 1.69 -3.33 -8.04
CA GLN A 56 1.74 -4.47 -8.95
C GLN A 56 0.56 -5.43 -8.73
N TYR A 57 0.22 -5.72 -7.47
CA TYR A 57 -0.95 -6.52 -7.16
C TYR A 57 -2.25 -5.83 -7.61
N LEU A 58 -2.39 -4.53 -7.36
CA LEU A 58 -3.53 -3.75 -7.84
C LEU A 58 -3.67 -3.85 -9.38
N ILE A 59 -2.61 -3.52 -10.11
CA ILE A 59 -2.64 -3.48 -11.58
C ILE A 59 -2.93 -4.88 -12.12
N LYS A 60 -2.11 -5.87 -11.75
CA LYS A 60 -2.21 -7.21 -12.34
C LYS A 60 -3.41 -8.00 -11.83
N ASN A 61 -3.59 -8.06 -10.52
CA ASN A 61 -4.53 -9.00 -9.90
C ASN A 61 -5.90 -8.38 -9.68
N VAL A 62 -6.04 -7.07 -9.48
CA VAL A 62 -7.31 -6.41 -9.14
C VAL A 62 -7.96 -5.73 -10.34
N ILE A 63 -7.17 -5.06 -11.19
CA ILE A 63 -7.64 -4.39 -12.41
C ILE A 63 -7.72 -5.39 -13.56
N TYR A 64 -6.58 -5.97 -13.94
CA TYR A 64 -6.42 -6.78 -15.16
C TYR A 64 -6.46 -8.30 -14.96
N GLY A 65 -6.99 -8.77 -13.82
CA GLY A 65 -7.08 -10.22 -13.57
C GLY A 65 -7.97 -10.91 -14.63
N GLU A 66 -7.50 -12.01 -15.20
CA GLU A 66 -8.15 -12.69 -16.35
C GLU A 66 -9.62 -13.06 -16.10
N ASN A 67 -9.95 -13.46 -14.87
CA ASN A 67 -11.31 -13.86 -14.49
C ASN A 67 -12.19 -12.70 -14.01
N ARG A 68 -11.77 -11.45 -14.21
CA ARG A 68 -12.49 -10.26 -13.71
C ARG A 68 -13.30 -9.58 -14.80
N SER A 69 -14.49 -9.13 -14.41
CA SER A 69 -15.31 -8.23 -15.22
C SER A 69 -14.54 -6.97 -15.57
N GLN A 70 -14.48 -6.66 -16.87
CA GLN A 70 -13.92 -5.41 -17.40
C GLN A 70 -14.98 -4.30 -17.48
N ASN A 71 -16.15 -4.50 -16.89
CA ASN A 71 -17.12 -3.43 -16.71
C ASN A 71 -16.50 -2.32 -15.85
N GLU A 72 -16.58 -1.08 -16.33
CA GLU A 72 -15.92 0.06 -15.72
C GLU A 72 -16.35 0.31 -14.27
N GLU A 73 -17.65 0.14 -13.95
CA GLU A 73 -18.19 0.33 -12.61
C GLU A 73 -17.62 -0.72 -11.63
N GLU A 74 -17.47 -1.97 -12.07
CA GLU A 74 -16.82 -3.00 -11.27
C GLU A 74 -15.31 -2.75 -11.12
N VAL A 75 -14.63 -2.26 -12.16
CA VAL A 75 -13.21 -1.87 -12.06
C VAL A 75 -13.05 -0.78 -11.01
N ILE A 76 -13.88 0.27 -11.03
CA ILE A 76 -13.86 1.34 -10.03
C ILE A 76 -14.11 0.79 -8.62
N LEU A 77 -15.13 -0.06 -8.43
CA LEU A 77 -15.41 -0.70 -7.14
C LEU A 77 -14.17 -1.40 -6.59
N ARG A 78 -13.53 -2.25 -7.41
CA ARG A 78 -12.37 -3.04 -7.00
C ARG A 78 -11.18 -2.15 -6.64
N ILE A 79 -10.90 -1.11 -7.43
CA ILE A 79 -9.82 -0.16 -7.16
C ILE A 79 -10.08 0.59 -5.85
N LEU A 80 -11.28 1.15 -5.66
CA LEU A 80 -11.64 1.88 -4.43
C LEU A 80 -11.50 0.98 -3.21
N LEU A 81 -12.09 -0.22 -3.25
CA LEU A 81 -12.08 -1.17 -2.15
C LEU A 81 -10.65 -1.62 -1.81
N PHE A 82 -9.86 -2.03 -2.81
CA PHE A 82 -8.47 -2.44 -2.59
C PHE A 82 -7.65 -1.31 -1.98
N LYS A 83 -7.74 -0.11 -2.55
CA LYS A 83 -6.87 1.01 -2.18
C LYS A 83 -7.20 1.60 -0.81
N ILE A 84 -8.46 1.54 -0.38
CA ILE A 84 -8.86 2.01 0.94
C ILE A 84 -8.20 1.21 2.08
N PHE A 85 -8.05 -0.11 1.91
CA PHE A 85 -7.31 -0.96 2.86
C PHE A 85 -5.81 -0.99 2.54
N ASN A 86 -5.46 -0.81 1.27
CA ASN A 86 -4.11 -0.77 0.71
C ASN A 86 -3.26 -1.96 1.21
N LYS A 87 -3.86 -3.15 1.29
CA LYS A 87 -3.24 -4.36 1.85
C LYS A 87 -3.70 -5.60 1.07
N ILE A 88 -2.74 -6.31 0.50
CA ILE A 88 -2.97 -7.50 -0.34
C ILE A 88 -3.71 -8.58 0.45
N GLU A 89 -3.25 -8.85 1.67
CA GLU A 89 -3.80 -9.92 2.50
C GLU A 89 -5.25 -9.64 2.92
N THR A 90 -5.63 -8.37 3.04
CA THR A 90 -7.03 -7.99 3.32
C THR A 90 -7.91 -8.22 2.10
N TRP A 91 -7.41 -7.91 0.90
CA TRP A 91 -8.11 -8.20 -0.35
C TRP A 91 -8.32 -9.70 -0.54
N GLU A 92 -7.26 -10.50 -0.41
CA GLU A 92 -7.32 -11.96 -0.56
C GLU A 92 -8.24 -12.60 0.47
N TYR A 93 -8.22 -12.11 1.70
CA TYR A 93 -9.12 -12.56 2.75
C TYR A 93 -10.59 -12.27 2.42
N LEU A 94 -10.90 -11.08 1.89
CA LEU A 94 -12.26 -10.74 1.46
C LEU A 94 -12.76 -11.71 0.39
N GLU A 95 -12.00 -11.91 -0.69
CA GLU A 95 -12.39 -12.85 -1.77
C GLU A 95 -12.54 -14.28 -1.25
N THR A 96 -11.65 -14.72 -0.36
CA THR A 96 -11.73 -16.05 0.27
C THR A 96 -13.01 -16.23 1.08
N GLN A 97 -13.41 -15.22 1.86
CA GLN A 97 -14.61 -15.30 2.71
C GLN A 97 -15.92 -15.15 1.94
N ILE A 98 -15.90 -14.38 0.83
CA ILE A 98 -17.03 -14.30 -0.10
C ILE A 98 -17.19 -15.62 -0.87
N GLY A 99 -16.08 -16.30 -1.15
CA GLY A 99 -16.06 -17.55 -1.92
C GLY A 99 -16.14 -17.35 -3.43
N ASP A 100 -15.99 -16.11 -3.90
CA ASP A 100 -16.01 -15.71 -5.31
C ASP A 100 -15.24 -14.39 -5.50
N TYR A 101 -15.05 -13.97 -6.74
CA TYR A 101 -14.49 -12.66 -7.08
C TYR A 101 -15.41 -11.53 -6.61
N ILE A 102 -14.82 -10.42 -6.15
CA ILE A 102 -15.58 -9.22 -5.80
C ILE A 102 -16.19 -8.59 -7.06
N THR A 103 -17.52 -8.48 -7.08
CA THR A 103 -18.32 -7.86 -8.15
C THR A 103 -19.29 -6.85 -7.56
N LEU A 104 -19.94 -6.05 -8.40
CA LEU A 104 -20.97 -5.13 -7.92
C LEU A 104 -22.19 -5.87 -7.35
N SER A 105 -22.53 -7.04 -7.89
CA SER A 105 -23.72 -7.80 -7.46
C SER A 105 -23.55 -8.49 -6.11
N ASN A 106 -22.32 -8.78 -5.69
CA ASN A 106 -22.03 -9.37 -4.39
C ASN A 106 -21.46 -8.37 -3.36
N PHE A 107 -21.34 -7.09 -3.73
CA PHE A 107 -20.90 -6.06 -2.80
C PHE A 107 -22.04 -5.61 -1.89
N ASP A 108 -21.94 -5.99 -0.62
CA ASP A 108 -22.82 -5.55 0.45
C ASP A 108 -21.96 -5.04 1.62
N SER A 109 -22.16 -3.77 2.00
CA SER A 109 -21.33 -3.11 3.02
C SER A 109 -21.40 -3.80 4.38
N ASP A 110 -22.55 -4.36 4.76
CA ASP A 110 -22.73 -4.99 6.07
C ASP A 110 -22.07 -6.37 6.09
N VAL A 111 -22.20 -7.15 5.02
CA VAL A 111 -21.50 -8.42 4.86
C VAL A 111 -19.99 -8.23 4.91
N TYR A 112 -19.45 -7.28 4.15
CA TYR A 112 -18.01 -7.00 4.12
C TYR A 112 -17.52 -6.47 5.48
N SER A 113 -18.34 -5.66 6.16
CA SER A 113 -18.02 -5.19 7.52
C SER A 113 -17.88 -6.36 8.49
N ASN A 114 -18.80 -7.34 8.46
CA ASN A 114 -18.74 -8.50 9.33
C ASN A 114 -17.53 -9.41 9.06
N ILE A 115 -17.16 -9.56 7.78
CA ILE A 115 -15.96 -10.30 7.38
C ILE A 115 -14.69 -9.62 7.96
N LEU A 116 -14.56 -8.31 7.77
CA LEU A 116 -13.42 -7.54 8.28
C LEU A 116 -13.37 -7.51 9.81
N GLU A 117 -14.52 -7.37 10.46
CA GLU A 117 -14.63 -7.44 11.91
C GLU A 117 -14.16 -8.79 12.44
N SER A 118 -14.55 -9.88 11.78
CA SER A 118 -14.09 -11.23 12.13
C SER A 118 -12.58 -11.37 12.00
N ALA A 119 -11.98 -10.82 10.93
CA ALA A 119 -10.52 -10.78 10.77
C ALA A 119 -9.84 -10.01 11.91
N MET A 120 -10.39 -8.83 12.26
CA MET A 120 -9.85 -8.01 13.35
C MET A 120 -9.94 -8.71 14.71
N ASN A 121 -11.05 -9.42 14.98
CA ASN A 121 -11.23 -10.21 16.20
C ASN A 121 -10.26 -11.40 16.30
N LEU A 122 -9.79 -11.92 15.17
CA LEU A 122 -8.72 -12.92 15.11
C LEU A 122 -7.32 -12.31 15.22
N GLY A 123 -7.20 -10.99 15.38
CA GLY A 123 -5.94 -10.27 15.55
C GLY A 123 -5.29 -9.81 14.24
N TYR A 124 -5.96 -9.96 13.10
CA TYR A 124 -5.42 -9.46 11.84
C TYR A 124 -5.52 -7.93 11.75
N VAL A 125 -4.42 -7.30 11.33
CA VAL A 125 -4.42 -5.87 10.95
C VAL A 125 -4.90 -5.76 9.51
N ILE A 126 -5.99 -5.05 9.26
CA ILE A 126 -6.63 -4.98 7.93
C ILE A 126 -6.22 -3.76 7.09
N TYR A 127 -5.37 -2.88 7.62
CA TYR A 127 -4.81 -1.73 6.89
C TYR A 127 -3.29 -1.84 6.84
N THR A 128 -2.67 -1.23 5.84
CA THR A 128 -1.25 -0.87 5.95
C THR A 128 -1.06 0.38 6.80
N SER A 129 0.17 0.61 7.28
CA SER A 129 0.53 1.86 7.98
C SER A 129 0.57 3.08 7.05
N ALA A 130 0.45 2.87 5.74
CA ALA A 130 0.41 3.92 4.72
C ALA A 130 -1.06 4.31 4.45
N TYR A 131 -1.29 5.56 4.05
CA TYR A 131 -2.61 6.05 3.64
C TYR A 131 -3.72 6.00 4.70
N MET A 132 -3.36 5.99 5.99
CA MET A 132 -4.37 5.97 7.04
C MET A 132 -5.15 7.29 7.08
N SER A 133 -6.37 7.31 6.53
CA SER A 133 -7.31 8.41 6.75
C SER A 133 -7.69 8.51 8.24
N CYS A 134 -7.94 9.74 8.73
CA CYS A 134 -8.38 9.97 10.10
C CYS A 134 -9.70 9.23 10.37
N ALA A 135 -9.86 8.70 11.57
CA ALA A 135 -11.11 8.09 12.01
C ALA A 135 -12.15 9.20 12.28
N SER A 136 -12.70 9.81 11.23
CA SER A 136 -13.91 10.62 11.36
C SER A 136 -15.14 9.73 11.23
N LYS A 137 -16.11 9.93 12.12
CA LYS A 137 -17.43 9.26 12.09
C LYS A 137 -18.35 9.91 11.07
N GLU A 138 -17.84 10.17 9.86
CA GLU A 138 -18.59 10.92 8.85
C GLU A 138 -19.94 10.25 8.53
N PHE A 139 -19.94 8.92 8.47
CA PHE A 139 -21.12 8.12 8.18
C PHE A 139 -21.80 7.60 9.45
N GLY A 140 -21.46 8.16 10.63
CA GLY A 140 -22.08 7.82 11.91
C GLY A 140 -21.59 6.50 12.55
N TYR A 141 -20.70 5.74 11.90
CA TYR A 141 -20.18 4.50 12.47
C TYR A 141 -19.01 4.74 13.43
N ASP A 142 -18.91 3.93 14.48
CA ASP A 142 -17.80 3.98 15.43
C ASP A 142 -16.51 3.38 14.85
N LYS A 143 -16.64 2.35 14.01
CA LYS A 143 -15.48 1.64 13.45
C LYS A 143 -15.06 2.25 12.12
N LYS A 144 -13.75 2.39 11.93
CA LYS A 144 -13.17 2.99 10.72
C LYS A 144 -13.53 2.23 9.44
N HIS A 145 -13.48 0.90 9.46
CA HIS A 145 -13.80 0.10 8.27
C HIS A 145 -15.26 0.23 7.84
N GLN A 146 -16.19 0.43 8.78
CA GLN A 146 -17.60 0.69 8.48
C GLN A 146 -17.78 2.03 7.76
N ASN A 147 -17.15 3.10 8.23
CA ASN A 147 -17.17 4.40 7.53
C ASN A 147 -16.57 4.31 6.12
N HIS A 148 -15.49 3.54 5.96
CA HIS A 148 -14.86 3.32 4.66
C HIS A 148 -15.75 2.50 3.70
N LEU A 149 -16.43 1.45 4.19
CA LEU A 149 -17.37 0.67 3.37
C LEU A 149 -18.60 1.52 3.00
N ALA A 150 -19.11 2.33 3.93
CA ALA A 150 -20.19 3.27 3.67
C ALA A 150 -19.80 4.35 2.62
N LEU A 151 -18.54 4.78 2.62
CA LEU A 151 -18.00 5.64 1.58
C LEU A 151 -18.01 4.95 0.21
N ILE A 152 -17.52 3.70 0.12
CA ILE A 152 -17.51 2.94 -1.13
C ILE A 152 -18.93 2.73 -1.65
N ASP A 153 -19.86 2.34 -0.77
CA ASP A 153 -21.29 2.21 -1.09
C ASP A 153 -21.87 3.55 -1.61
N LYS A 154 -21.56 4.67 -0.96
CA LYS A 154 -21.96 5.98 -1.45
C LYS A 154 -21.41 6.28 -2.84
N MET A 155 -20.10 6.10 -3.05
CA MET A 155 -19.44 6.42 -4.32
C MET A 155 -19.95 5.55 -5.48
N VAL A 156 -20.03 4.24 -5.27
CA VAL A 156 -20.31 3.28 -6.34
C VAL A 156 -21.80 3.06 -6.50
N VAL A 157 -22.52 2.73 -5.43
CA VAL A 157 -23.91 2.28 -5.50
C VAL A 157 -24.89 3.46 -5.57
N LYS A 158 -24.71 4.46 -4.71
CA LYS A 158 -25.64 5.59 -4.60
C LYS A 158 -25.39 6.67 -5.65
N ASP A 159 -24.15 7.16 -5.74
CA ASP A 159 -23.81 8.31 -6.56
C ASP A 159 -23.36 7.91 -7.98
N ARG A 160 -22.99 6.64 -8.18
CA ARG A 160 -22.45 6.11 -9.44
C ARG A 160 -21.34 7.00 -9.99
N VAL A 161 -20.29 7.17 -9.18
CA VAL A 161 -19.14 8.06 -9.45
C VAL A 161 -18.47 7.79 -10.80
N ILE A 162 -18.63 6.59 -11.37
CA ILE A 162 -18.17 6.28 -12.73
C ILE A 162 -18.70 7.29 -13.76
N ASN A 163 -19.94 7.74 -13.65
CA ASN A 163 -20.59 8.62 -14.64
C ASN A 163 -19.87 9.97 -14.82
N PRO A 164 -19.54 10.73 -13.75
CA PRO A 164 -18.72 11.93 -13.89
C PRO A 164 -17.26 11.61 -14.24
N LEU A 165 -16.69 10.49 -13.76
CA LEU A 165 -15.30 10.12 -14.04
C LEU A 165 -15.03 9.92 -15.54
N VAL A 166 -15.87 9.17 -16.25
CA VAL A 166 -15.72 8.93 -17.71
C VAL A 166 -15.98 10.18 -18.56
N LYS A 167 -16.64 11.19 -17.98
CA LYS A 167 -16.93 12.48 -18.63
C LYS A 167 -15.91 13.56 -18.28
N ALA A 168 -14.98 13.29 -17.37
CA ALA A 168 -13.91 14.20 -17.01
C ALA A 168 -13.11 14.59 -18.25
N LYS A 169 -12.70 15.86 -18.34
CA LYS A 169 -11.94 16.37 -19.49
C LYS A 169 -10.46 16.45 -19.20
N THR A 170 -10.11 16.53 -17.92
CA THR A 170 -8.73 16.61 -17.44
C THR A 170 -8.49 15.62 -16.30
N PHE A 171 -7.22 15.30 -16.05
CA PHE A 171 -6.86 14.48 -14.90
C PHE A 171 -7.12 15.21 -13.56
N GLU A 172 -7.07 16.54 -13.59
CA GLU A 172 -7.46 17.37 -12.46
C GLU A 172 -8.97 17.27 -12.14
N ASP A 173 -9.84 17.19 -13.16
CA ASP A 173 -11.28 16.98 -12.94
C ASP A 173 -11.54 15.67 -12.19
N VAL A 174 -10.86 14.59 -12.59
CA VAL A 174 -10.92 13.28 -11.92
C VAL A 174 -10.54 13.41 -10.44
N PHE A 175 -9.45 14.12 -10.17
CA PHE A 175 -9.00 14.38 -8.81
C PHE A 175 -10.06 15.13 -7.98
N HIS A 176 -10.63 16.22 -8.52
CA HIS A 176 -11.63 17.01 -7.81
C HIS A 176 -12.91 16.21 -7.55
N ILE A 177 -13.39 15.43 -8.54
CA ILE A 177 -14.54 14.52 -8.38
C ILE A 177 -14.32 13.58 -7.19
N ILE A 178 -13.13 12.98 -7.06
CA ILE A 178 -12.83 12.06 -5.95
C ILE A 178 -12.69 12.82 -4.62
N GLN A 179 -12.07 14.00 -4.63
CA GLN A 179 -11.83 14.80 -3.43
C GLN A 179 -13.11 15.36 -2.79
N GLU A 180 -14.20 15.48 -3.55
CA GLU A 180 -15.51 15.90 -3.03
C GLU A 180 -16.11 14.91 -2.02
N TYR A 181 -15.69 13.65 -2.08
CA TYR A 181 -16.18 12.64 -1.16
C TYR A 181 -15.50 12.74 0.20
N PRO A 182 -16.25 12.53 1.30
CA PRO A 182 -15.68 12.60 2.62
C PRO A 182 -14.63 11.51 2.85
N LEU A 183 -13.77 11.72 3.85
CA LEU A 183 -12.63 10.84 4.19
C LEU A 183 -11.52 10.80 3.13
N LEU A 184 -11.73 11.36 1.93
CA LEU A 184 -10.77 11.42 0.84
C LEU A 184 -10.11 12.81 0.75
N GLY A 185 -9.19 13.08 1.67
CA GLY A 185 -8.34 14.27 1.57
C GLY A 185 -7.46 14.26 0.31
N LYS A 186 -6.90 15.42 -0.06
CA LYS A 186 -6.06 15.64 -1.25
C LYS A 186 -5.17 14.44 -1.60
N PHE A 187 -4.33 14.02 -0.65
CA PHE A 187 -3.40 12.91 -0.89
C PHE A 187 -4.09 11.61 -1.30
N MET A 188 -5.17 11.19 -0.63
CA MET A 188 -5.87 9.96 -1.00
C MET A 188 -6.59 10.10 -2.34
N ALA A 189 -7.24 11.24 -2.58
CA ALA A 189 -7.94 11.50 -3.83
C ALA A 189 -6.99 11.39 -5.04
N TYR A 190 -5.79 11.96 -4.96
CA TYR A 190 -4.79 11.83 -6.02
C TYR A 190 -4.31 10.40 -6.23
N GLN A 191 -4.12 9.65 -5.15
CA GLN A 191 -3.66 8.26 -5.26
C GLN A 191 -4.72 7.37 -5.91
N LEU A 192 -6.00 7.60 -5.61
CA LEU A 192 -7.12 6.94 -6.28
C LEU A 192 -7.23 7.36 -7.73
N ALA A 193 -7.09 8.66 -8.04
CA ALA A 193 -7.08 9.14 -9.42
C ALA A 193 -5.98 8.45 -10.25
N THR A 194 -4.75 8.35 -9.72
CA THR A 194 -3.65 7.60 -10.34
C THR A 194 -3.97 6.12 -10.50
N ASP A 195 -4.50 5.48 -9.45
CA ASP A 195 -4.84 4.05 -9.48
C ASP A 195 -5.95 3.73 -10.49
N ILE A 196 -6.93 4.63 -10.67
CA ILE A 196 -7.94 4.55 -11.73
C ILE A 196 -7.30 4.77 -13.10
N ASN A 197 -6.38 5.71 -13.24
CA ASN A 197 -5.64 5.96 -14.49
C ASN A 197 -4.65 4.83 -14.84
N TYR A 198 -4.44 3.83 -13.99
CA TYR A 198 -3.77 2.59 -14.40
C TYR A 198 -4.69 1.62 -15.14
N SER A 199 -6.01 1.80 -15.08
CA SER A 199 -6.99 1.01 -15.83
C SER A 199 -7.31 1.60 -17.20
N GLU A 200 -8.18 0.93 -17.97
CA GLU A 200 -8.74 1.43 -19.23
C GLU A 200 -9.93 2.39 -19.03
N VAL A 201 -10.41 2.60 -17.80
CA VAL A 201 -11.58 3.47 -17.52
C VAL A 201 -11.31 4.92 -17.92
N ILE A 202 -10.08 5.40 -17.72
CA ILE A 202 -9.61 6.73 -18.13
C ILE A 202 -8.19 6.62 -18.68
N ASN A 203 -7.77 7.56 -19.51
CA ASN A 203 -6.44 7.55 -20.13
C ASN A 203 -5.86 8.96 -20.25
N PHE A 204 -5.60 9.60 -19.11
CA PHE A 204 -4.93 10.90 -19.08
C PHE A 204 -3.41 10.74 -19.00
N ASP A 205 -2.70 11.76 -19.50
CA ASP A 205 -1.27 11.90 -19.29
C ASP A 205 -0.97 12.06 -17.78
N GLU A 206 -0.11 11.21 -17.23
CA GLU A 206 0.27 11.21 -15.82
C GLU A 206 1.06 12.46 -15.42
N ASN A 207 1.61 13.19 -16.38
CA ASN A 207 2.27 14.48 -16.16
C ASN A 207 1.32 15.67 -16.27
N SER A 208 0.06 15.48 -16.67
CA SER A 208 -0.89 16.59 -16.82
C SER A 208 -1.37 17.16 -15.48
N PHE A 209 -1.26 16.40 -14.39
CA PHE A 209 -1.65 16.85 -13.06
C PHE A 209 -0.91 16.08 -11.95
N THR A 210 -0.42 16.82 -10.95
CA THR A 210 0.16 16.25 -9.73
C THR A 210 -0.08 17.12 -8.52
N ILE A 211 -0.12 16.49 -7.34
CA ILE A 211 -0.13 17.19 -6.07
C ILE A 211 0.92 16.61 -5.13
N ALA A 212 1.61 17.49 -4.40
CA ALA A 212 2.55 17.06 -3.38
C ALA A 212 1.79 16.51 -2.16
N GLY A 213 2.06 15.25 -1.79
CA GLY A 213 1.68 14.74 -0.48
C GLY A 213 2.62 15.29 0.61
N PRO A 214 2.25 15.22 1.91
CA PRO A 214 3.03 15.82 3.00
C PRO A 214 4.48 15.32 3.10
N GLY A 215 4.74 14.09 2.64
CA GLY A 215 6.11 13.58 2.55
C GLY A 215 6.93 14.23 1.46
N ALA A 216 6.33 14.49 0.31
CA ALA A 216 6.98 15.16 -0.81
C ALA A 216 7.23 16.63 -0.51
N GLU A 217 6.28 17.33 0.11
CA GLU A 217 6.47 18.73 0.56
C GLU A 217 7.74 18.85 1.43
N ARG A 218 7.87 18.01 2.46
CA ARG A 218 9.09 17.97 3.29
C ARG A 218 10.34 17.58 2.53
N GLY A 219 10.22 16.74 1.50
CA GLY A 219 11.33 16.37 0.62
C GLY A 219 11.80 17.57 -0.20
N ILE A 220 10.87 18.32 -0.76
CA ILE A 220 11.13 19.54 -1.52
C ILE A 220 11.76 20.60 -0.59
N ASP A 221 11.22 20.84 0.60
CA ASP A 221 11.79 21.79 1.57
C ASP A 221 13.24 21.43 1.98
N LYS A 222 13.57 20.14 1.95
CA LYS A 222 14.95 19.67 2.19
C LYS A 222 15.87 19.88 0.99
N CYS A 223 15.35 19.79 -0.23
CA CYS A 223 16.14 20.00 -1.45
C CYS A 223 16.30 21.48 -1.80
N PHE A 224 15.29 22.32 -1.54
CA PHE A 224 15.23 23.71 -1.97
C PHE A 224 15.35 24.65 -0.76
N ILE A 225 16.20 25.66 -0.89
CA ILE A 225 16.32 26.77 0.06
C ILE A 225 15.31 27.86 -0.29
N ASP A 226 15.11 28.10 -1.59
CA ASP A 226 14.16 29.05 -2.13
C ASP A 226 13.62 28.54 -3.47
N THR A 227 12.30 28.42 -3.58
CA THR A 227 11.59 27.99 -4.79
C THR A 227 11.30 29.15 -5.76
N GLU A 228 11.66 30.39 -5.39
CA GLU A 228 11.35 31.62 -6.15
C GLU A 228 9.85 31.75 -6.43
N GLY A 229 9.03 31.51 -5.41
CA GLY A 229 7.57 31.62 -5.48
C GLY A 229 6.86 30.46 -6.19
N LYS A 230 7.58 29.45 -6.67
CA LYS A 230 6.99 28.24 -7.26
C LYS A 230 6.31 27.37 -6.21
N THR A 231 5.16 26.81 -6.58
CA THR A 231 4.42 25.85 -5.77
C THR A 231 5.13 24.49 -5.75
N TYR A 232 4.77 23.61 -4.82
CA TYR A 232 5.30 22.25 -4.81
C TYR A 232 4.99 21.46 -6.09
N THR A 233 3.82 21.70 -6.69
CA THR A 233 3.43 21.11 -7.98
C THR A 233 4.36 21.58 -9.10
N ASP A 234 4.66 22.89 -9.16
CA ASP A 234 5.61 23.43 -10.15
C ASP A 234 7.00 22.81 -10.00
N ILE A 235 7.45 22.58 -8.75
CA ILE A 235 8.73 21.91 -8.50
C ILE A 235 8.72 20.47 -9.02
N ILE A 236 7.65 19.72 -8.79
CA ILE A 236 7.54 18.33 -9.27
C ILE A 236 7.56 18.27 -10.80
N HIS A 237 6.81 19.15 -11.48
CA HIS A 237 6.84 19.21 -12.94
C HIS A 237 8.23 19.61 -13.46
N TRP A 238 8.85 20.63 -12.86
CA TRP A 238 10.20 21.05 -13.23
C TRP A 238 11.22 19.90 -13.09
N ILE A 239 11.17 19.14 -12.01
CA ILE A 239 12.01 17.96 -11.80
C ILE A 239 11.75 16.89 -12.86
N THR A 240 10.48 16.63 -13.17
CA THR A 240 10.08 15.64 -14.17
C THR A 240 10.64 16.01 -15.55
N GLU A 241 10.52 17.28 -15.95
CA GLU A 241 11.03 17.81 -17.22
C GLU A 241 12.56 17.84 -17.31
N ASN A 242 13.26 17.97 -16.18
CA ASN A 242 14.73 18.10 -16.15
C ASN A 242 15.45 16.79 -15.79
N GLN A 243 14.74 15.66 -15.67
CA GLN A 243 15.31 14.41 -15.15
C GLN A 243 16.54 13.93 -15.93
N GLU A 244 16.49 13.92 -17.26
CA GLU A 244 17.60 13.45 -18.09
C GLU A 244 18.83 14.34 -17.94
N LYS A 245 18.63 15.66 -17.94
CA LYS A 245 19.69 16.64 -17.73
C LYS A 245 20.35 16.47 -16.36
N GLU A 246 19.57 16.22 -15.32
CA GLU A 246 20.09 16.07 -13.97
C GLU A 246 20.82 14.73 -13.76
N PHE A 247 20.33 13.65 -14.35
CA PHE A 247 21.07 12.38 -14.40
C PHE A 247 22.39 12.55 -15.15
N GLN A 248 22.39 13.22 -16.30
CA GLN A 248 23.61 13.50 -17.07
C GLN A 248 24.59 14.38 -16.30
N ARG A 249 24.11 15.46 -15.66
CA ARG A 249 24.94 16.38 -14.85
C ARG A 249 25.71 15.64 -13.76
N LEU A 250 25.08 14.62 -13.16
CA LEU A 250 25.67 13.82 -12.09
C LEU A 250 26.40 12.56 -12.58
N GLY A 251 26.42 12.29 -13.90
CA GLY A 251 26.99 11.07 -14.47
C GLY A 251 26.27 9.80 -14.02
N LEU A 252 24.97 9.89 -13.71
CA LEU A 252 24.15 8.77 -13.24
C LEU A 252 23.57 8.01 -14.43
N ASN A 253 23.82 6.71 -14.49
CA ASN A 253 23.20 5.82 -15.46
C ASN A 253 21.82 5.36 -14.97
N PHE A 254 20.80 6.23 -15.12
CA PHE A 254 19.44 5.90 -14.73
C PHE A 254 18.79 4.97 -15.77
N GLN A 255 18.40 3.77 -15.34
CA GLN A 255 17.70 2.82 -16.20
C GLN A 255 16.19 3.10 -16.18
N SER A 256 15.63 3.62 -17.28
CA SER A 256 14.20 3.87 -17.38
C SER A 256 13.36 2.59 -17.23
N LEU A 257 12.04 2.73 -17.09
CA LEU A 257 11.11 1.60 -17.07
C LEU A 257 10.84 1.12 -18.50
N TRP A 258 11.83 0.47 -19.10
CA TRP A 258 11.83 0.01 -20.51
C TRP A 258 11.47 1.13 -21.50
N GLY A 259 12.18 2.27 -21.40
CA GLY A 259 11.97 3.44 -22.26
C GLY A 259 10.99 4.45 -21.69
N ARG A 260 10.17 4.09 -20.69
CA ARG A 260 9.28 5.04 -20.02
C ARG A 260 10.06 5.91 -19.01
N PRO A 261 10.10 7.25 -19.16
CA PRO A 261 10.75 8.13 -18.17
C PRO A 261 9.93 8.22 -16.88
N LEU A 262 10.53 8.74 -15.81
CA LEU A 262 9.79 9.03 -14.58
C LEU A 262 8.64 9.99 -14.89
N GLN A 263 7.46 9.71 -14.33
CA GLN A 263 6.30 10.60 -14.42
C GLN A 263 6.20 11.49 -13.17
N ALA A 264 5.34 12.51 -13.21
CA ALA A 264 5.16 13.45 -12.10
C ALA A 264 4.81 12.75 -10.77
N ILE A 265 3.98 11.71 -10.80
CA ILE A 265 3.67 10.87 -9.63
C ILE A 265 4.92 10.15 -9.07
N ASP A 266 5.82 9.69 -9.94
CA ASP A 266 7.05 9.02 -9.54
C ASP A 266 8.00 10.03 -8.90
N CYS A 267 8.17 11.21 -9.50
CA CYS A 267 8.99 12.29 -8.93
C CYS A 267 8.44 12.80 -7.59
N GLN A 268 7.12 12.94 -7.47
CA GLN A 268 6.46 13.25 -6.20
C GLN A 268 6.75 12.19 -5.13
N ASN A 269 6.65 10.91 -5.49
CA ASN A 269 7.00 9.81 -4.57
C ASN A 269 8.48 9.81 -4.18
N LEU A 270 9.38 10.07 -5.13
CA LEU A 270 10.83 10.17 -4.87
C LEU A 270 11.14 11.28 -3.86
N PHE A 271 10.43 12.41 -3.86
CA PHE A 271 10.60 13.43 -2.82
C PHE A 271 10.20 12.93 -1.43
N CYS A 272 9.10 12.17 -1.33
CA CYS A 272 8.68 11.55 -0.07
C CYS A 272 9.74 10.58 0.46
N GLU A 273 10.31 9.77 -0.42
CA GLU A 273 11.36 8.83 -0.06
C GLU A 273 12.69 9.53 0.23
N THR A 274 12.98 10.67 -0.42
CA THR A 274 14.14 11.53 -0.13
C THR A 274 14.03 12.15 1.27
N ASP A 275 12.85 12.65 1.69
CA ASP A 275 12.64 13.09 3.08
C ASP A 275 12.97 11.96 4.06
N LYS A 276 12.53 10.74 3.77
CA LYS A 276 12.78 9.55 4.60
C LYS A 276 14.27 9.22 4.64
N TYR A 277 14.93 9.14 3.50
CA TYR A 277 16.35 8.80 3.35
C TYR A 277 17.25 9.79 4.09
N CYS A 278 16.96 11.10 3.95
CA CYS A 278 17.71 12.16 4.61
C CYS A 278 17.70 12.07 6.14
N ARG A 279 16.73 11.38 6.76
CA ARG A 279 16.72 11.20 8.23
C ARG A 279 17.89 10.36 8.73
N ALA A 280 18.42 9.48 7.88
CA ALA A 280 19.59 8.67 8.18
C ALA A 280 20.87 9.29 7.60
N ALA A 281 20.83 9.77 6.35
CA ALA A 281 22.01 10.32 5.67
C ALA A 281 22.40 11.73 6.16
N PHE A 282 21.43 12.55 6.56
CA PHE A 282 21.61 13.95 6.96
C PHE A 282 20.86 14.25 8.26
N PRO A 283 21.27 13.65 9.40
CA PRO A 283 20.52 13.73 10.65
C PRO A 283 20.38 15.16 11.20
N ASP A 284 21.30 16.06 10.83
CA ASP A 284 21.26 17.48 11.23
C ASP A 284 20.18 18.28 10.49
N LEU A 285 19.73 17.79 9.31
CA LEU A 285 18.65 18.40 8.55
C LEU A 285 17.29 18.00 9.15
N LYS A 286 16.88 18.75 10.17
CA LYS A 286 15.66 18.48 10.94
C LYS A 286 14.40 18.60 10.08
N SER A 287 13.49 17.64 10.25
CA SER A 287 12.09 17.77 9.87
C SER A 287 11.21 17.26 11.01
N ASN A 288 9.87 17.34 10.86
CA ASN A 288 8.91 16.84 11.85
C ASN A 288 9.09 15.34 12.17
N ARG A 289 9.83 14.59 11.35
CA ARG A 289 10.12 13.17 11.56
C ARG A 289 11.63 12.94 11.62
N LYS A 290 12.11 12.40 12.74
CA LYS A 290 13.56 12.27 13.02
C LYS A 290 14.19 10.91 12.68
N ARG A 291 13.41 9.83 12.59
CA ARG A 291 13.93 8.46 12.38
C ARG A 291 13.10 7.69 11.36
N ILE A 292 13.72 6.72 10.72
CA ILE A 292 13.04 5.72 9.88
C ILE A 292 12.60 4.57 10.79
N LYS A 293 11.30 4.27 10.82
CA LYS A 293 10.73 3.21 11.69
C LYS A 293 10.69 1.85 11.00
N ALA A 294 10.41 1.83 9.70
CA ALA A 294 10.21 0.59 8.95
C ALA A 294 11.55 0.05 8.45
N LYS A 295 11.99 -1.07 9.01
CA LYS A 295 13.11 -1.85 8.47
C LYS A 295 12.67 -2.63 7.23
N PHE A 296 13.62 -2.89 6.34
CA PHE A 296 13.38 -3.74 5.20
C PHE A 296 13.42 -5.22 5.61
N THR A 297 12.46 -5.99 5.14
CA THR A 297 12.42 -7.44 5.27
C THR A 297 12.12 -8.01 3.89
N PRO A 298 12.99 -8.86 3.32
CA PRO A 298 12.74 -9.48 2.03
C PRO A 298 11.44 -10.29 2.05
N THR A 299 10.62 -10.12 1.02
CA THR A 299 9.50 -11.03 0.74
C THR A 299 10.01 -12.06 -0.26
N PRO A 300 10.01 -13.37 0.07
CA PRO A 300 10.63 -14.39 -0.77
C PRO A 300 9.88 -14.61 -2.09
N GLN A 301 8.59 -14.29 -2.14
CA GLN A 301 7.79 -14.42 -3.36
C GLN A 301 8.23 -13.38 -4.40
N PRO A 302 8.69 -13.83 -5.59
CA PRO A 302 9.01 -12.93 -6.68
C PRO A 302 7.75 -12.18 -7.14
N ILE A 303 7.94 -11.00 -7.72
CA ILE A 303 6.86 -10.28 -8.40
C ILE A 303 6.93 -10.67 -9.87
N ASP A 304 5.82 -11.15 -10.40
CA ASP A 304 5.66 -11.33 -11.84
C ASP A 304 5.13 -10.02 -12.42
N TYR A 305 6.06 -9.13 -12.77
CA TYR A 305 5.78 -7.73 -13.08
C TYR A 305 4.87 -7.59 -14.29
N PHE A 306 3.86 -6.74 -14.14
CA PHE A 306 2.90 -6.39 -15.17
C PHE A 306 2.47 -4.93 -14.97
N TYR A 307 2.42 -4.19 -16.06
CA TYR A 307 2.12 -2.76 -16.07
C TYR A 307 0.85 -2.50 -16.89
N PRO A 308 0.22 -1.31 -16.76
CA PRO A 308 -0.92 -0.94 -17.59
C PRO A 308 -0.65 -1.21 -19.08
N PRO A 309 -1.48 -2.01 -19.78
CA PRO A 309 -1.25 -2.37 -21.19
C PRO A 309 -1.05 -1.16 -22.09
N LYS A 310 -1.78 -0.07 -21.85
CA LYS A 310 -1.64 1.21 -22.56
C LYS A 310 -0.26 1.86 -22.47
N TRP A 311 0.62 1.40 -21.59
CA TRP A 311 2.02 1.85 -21.55
C TRP A 311 2.90 1.18 -22.61
N GLY A 312 2.47 0.05 -23.19
CA GLY A 312 3.19 -0.63 -24.27
C GLY A 312 4.54 -1.25 -23.88
N ILE A 313 4.78 -1.49 -22.59
CA ILE A 313 6.08 -2.00 -22.08
C ILE A 313 6.08 -3.49 -21.67
N ASN A 314 4.91 -4.15 -21.69
CA ASN A 314 4.78 -5.50 -21.12
C ASN A 314 5.56 -6.56 -21.93
N GLU A 315 5.75 -6.39 -23.24
CA GLU A 315 6.55 -7.33 -24.04
C GLU A 315 8.02 -7.32 -23.58
N GLN A 316 8.64 -6.13 -23.46
CA GLN A 316 10.03 -6.02 -22.99
C GLN A 316 10.18 -6.48 -21.53
N VAL A 317 9.15 -6.28 -20.70
CA VAL A 317 9.11 -6.81 -19.33
C VAL A 317 9.18 -8.34 -19.35
N GLN A 318 8.36 -8.99 -20.18
CA GLN A 318 8.34 -10.46 -20.28
C GLN A 318 9.66 -11.01 -20.85
N GLU A 319 10.26 -10.35 -21.85
CA GLU A 319 11.59 -10.70 -22.35
C GLU A 319 12.65 -10.63 -21.23
N THR A 320 12.62 -9.55 -20.43
CA THR A 320 13.54 -9.37 -19.30
C THR A 320 13.34 -10.45 -18.24
N LEU A 321 12.09 -10.79 -17.92
CA LEU A 321 11.76 -11.84 -16.96
C LEU A 321 12.13 -13.24 -17.47
N ALA A 322 12.04 -13.50 -18.77
CA ALA A 322 12.46 -14.75 -19.38
C ALA A 322 13.99 -14.95 -19.35
N GLN A 323 14.75 -13.86 -19.36
CA GLN A 323 16.22 -13.86 -19.32
C GLN A 323 16.81 -13.83 -17.91
N ARG A 324 15.98 -13.79 -16.86
CA ARG A 324 16.45 -13.71 -15.47
C ARG A 324 17.36 -14.89 -15.12
N LEU A 325 18.34 -14.63 -14.25
CA LEU A 325 19.19 -15.71 -13.74
C LEU A 325 18.35 -16.81 -13.09
N PRO A 326 18.70 -18.09 -13.28
CA PRO A 326 18.01 -19.17 -12.59
C PRO A 326 18.08 -18.93 -11.08
N PRO A 327 17.01 -19.23 -10.31
CA PRO A 327 17.06 -19.14 -8.87
C PRO A 327 18.25 -19.96 -8.37
N LEU A 328 19.11 -19.37 -7.54
CA LEU A 328 20.12 -20.12 -6.81
C LEU A 328 19.40 -21.15 -5.92
N GLU A 329 19.36 -22.40 -6.36
CA GLU A 329 18.92 -23.51 -5.52
C GLU A 329 19.94 -23.68 -4.40
N ILE A 330 19.60 -23.19 -3.21
CA ILE A 330 20.31 -23.53 -1.98
C ILE A 330 19.58 -24.74 -1.39
N PRO A 331 20.10 -25.96 -1.51
CA PRO A 331 19.36 -27.20 -1.21
C PRO A 331 18.82 -27.26 0.23
N HIS A 332 19.45 -26.52 1.16
CA HIS A 332 19.11 -26.53 2.58
C HIS A 332 17.92 -25.64 2.96
N LEU A 333 17.54 -24.66 2.12
CA LEU A 333 16.47 -23.69 2.43
C LEU A 333 15.08 -24.19 2.03
N GLN A 334 15.00 -25.01 0.97
CA GLN A 334 13.73 -25.63 0.56
C GLN A 334 13.24 -26.64 1.60
N GLN A 335 14.13 -27.48 2.16
CA GLN A 335 13.76 -28.41 3.24
C GLN A 335 13.22 -27.69 4.49
N LEU A 336 13.79 -26.55 4.87
CA LEU A 336 13.29 -25.74 5.99
C LEU A 336 11.91 -25.14 5.70
N ASN A 337 11.66 -24.68 4.48
CA ASN A 337 10.36 -24.12 4.10
C ASN A 337 9.27 -25.18 3.98
N THR A 338 9.58 -26.35 3.41
CA THR A 338 8.64 -27.48 3.33
C THR A 338 8.30 -27.99 4.74
N ASN A 339 9.30 -28.12 5.61
CA ASN A 339 9.07 -28.49 7.00
C ASN A 339 8.24 -27.44 7.76
N CYS A 340 8.47 -26.14 7.55
CA CYS A 340 7.66 -25.09 8.16
C CYS A 340 6.21 -25.05 7.64
N GLN A 341 5.99 -25.29 6.34
CA GLN A 341 4.64 -25.38 5.75
C GLN A 341 3.91 -26.64 6.22
N GLN A 342 4.62 -27.76 6.37
CA GLN A 342 4.05 -28.99 6.87
C GLN A 342 3.69 -28.87 8.36
N LEU A 343 4.56 -28.26 9.16
CA LEU A 343 4.28 -27.93 10.56
C LEU A 343 3.12 -26.95 10.72
N SER A 344 2.96 -25.97 9.82
CA SER A 344 1.83 -25.04 9.88
C SER A 344 0.50 -25.71 9.51
N LEU A 345 0.49 -26.60 8.51
CA LEU A 345 -0.68 -27.40 8.14
C LEU A 345 -1.06 -28.40 9.25
N GLU A 346 -0.07 -29.04 9.89
CA GLU A 346 -0.27 -29.93 11.04
C GLU A 346 -0.80 -29.17 12.26
N LEU A 347 -0.32 -27.95 12.52
CA LEU A 347 -0.86 -27.09 13.58
C LEU A 347 -2.31 -26.68 13.26
N TYR A 348 -2.62 -26.29 12.03
CA TYR A 348 -3.98 -25.95 11.62
C TYR A 348 -4.94 -27.14 11.73
N SER A 349 -4.51 -28.34 11.33
CA SER A 349 -5.34 -29.55 11.44
C SER A 349 -5.57 -29.93 12.91
N THR A 350 -4.55 -29.82 13.76
CA THR A 350 -4.61 -30.12 15.20
C THR A 350 -5.51 -29.13 15.94
N VAL A 351 -5.46 -27.84 15.58
CA VAL A 351 -6.35 -26.81 16.13
C VAL A 351 -7.80 -27.07 15.72
N ASN A 352 -8.06 -27.47 14.46
CA ASN A 352 -9.40 -27.82 14.02
C ASN A 352 -9.94 -29.07 14.73
N THR A 353 -9.11 -30.11 14.93
CA THR A 353 -9.54 -31.31 15.68
C THR A 353 -9.80 -30.99 17.16
N THR A 354 -8.98 -30.15 17.79
CA THR A 354 -9.24 -29.73 19.19
C THR A 354 -10.49 -28.84 19.30
N PHE A 355 -10.81 -28.06 18.28
CA PHE A 355 -12.04 -27.27 18.21
C PHE A 355 -13.29 -28.14 18.05
N GLU A 356 -13.23 -29.18 17.21
CA GLU A 356 -14.30 -30.17 17.06
C GLU A 356 -14.51 -31.01 18.32
N ILE A 357 -13.43 -31.42 19.00
CA ILE A 357 -13.48 -32.14 20.28
C ILE A 357 -14.07 -31.24 21.38
N SER A 358 -13.68 -29.97 21.44
CA SER A 358 -14.22 -28.98 22.38
C SER A 358 -15.73 -28.74 22.17
N ASN A 359 -16.18 -28.69 20.91
CA ASN A 359 -17.60 -28.57 20.55
C ASN A 359 -18.40 -29.85 20.86
N HIS A 360 -17.80 -31.03 20.75
CA HIS A 360 -18.42 -32.29 21.18
C HIS A 360 -18.53 -32.38 22.71
N ILE A 361 -17.51 -31.93 23.45
CA ILE A 361 -17.52 -31.91 24.92
C ILE A 361 -18.52 -30.87 25.46
N SER A 362 -18.69 -29.72 24.79
CA SER A 362 -19.67 -28.69 25.18
C SER A 362 -21.12 -29.13 24.93
N LYS A 363 -21.38 -29.92 23.88
CA LYS A 363 -22.69 -30.55 23.62
C LYS A 363 -23.04 -31.66 24.63
N HIS A 364 -22.05 -32.37 25.17
CA HIS A 364 -22.27 -33.39 26.21
C HIS A 364 -22.42 -32.84 27.63
N ARG A 365 -21.95 -31.62 27.93
CA ARG A 365 -22.06 -31.00 29.27
C ARG A 365 -23.39 -30.29 29.58
N LYS A 366 -24.36 -30.22 28.66
CA LYS A 366 -25.69 -29.61 28.91
C LYS A 366 -26.74 -30.52 29.57
N LYS A 367 -26.37 -31.72 30.01
CA LYS A 367 -27.23 -32.60 30.83
C LYS A 367 -26.53 -32.96 32.14
N TYR A 368 -26.48 -32.05 33.12
CA TYR A 368 -26.43 -32.38 34.55
C TYR A 368 -26.50 -31.06 35.35
N LYS A 369 -27.66 -30.78 35.96
CA LYS A 369 -27.80 -29.79 37.04
C LYS A 369 -27.61 -30.52 38.38
N PRO A 370 -26.88 -29.95 39.35
CA PRO A 370 -27.17 -30.21 40.75
C PRO A 370 -27.68 -28.94 41.47
N LYS A 371 -28.53 -29.19 42.47
CA LYS A 371 -29.15 -28.26 43.41
C LYS A 371 -28.16 -27.83 44.50
N THR A 372 -28.28 -26.56 44.91
CA THR A 372 -28.06 -25.90 46.23
C THR A 372 -27.20 -26.57 47.31
N GLU A 373 -26.29 -25.79 47.93
CA GLU A 373 -26.41 -25.38 49.35
C GLU A 373 -25.38 -24.31 49.80
N ASN A 374 -25.79 -23.54 50.81
CA ASN A 374 -25.11 -22.41 51.46
C ASN A 374 -23.81 -22.76 52.19
N LYS A 375 -22.82 -21.84 52.18
CA LYS A 375 -22.13 -21.40 53.41
C LYS A 375 -21.32 -20.11 53.22
N LYS A 376 -21.53 -19.19 54.16
CA LYS A 376 -20.80 -17.93 54.38
C LYS A 376 -19.37 -18.20 54.86
N THR A 377 -18.39 -17.43 54.37
CA THR A 377 -17.34 -16.85 55.21
C THR A 377 -16.71 -15.61 54.58
N LYS A 378 -16.27 -14.71 55.46
CA LYS A 378 -15.91 -13.29 55.30
C LYS A 378 -14.46 -13.04 54.87
N ASP A 379 -14.29 -11.84 54.30
CA ASP A 379 -13.20 -10.86 54.38
C ASP A 379 -11.74 -11.26 54.05
N LEU A 380 -11.16 -10.60 53.05
CA LEU A 380 -10.01 -9.69 53.24
C LEU A 380 -9.69 -8.89 51.96
N GLN A 381 -9.14 -7.71 52.21
CA GLN A 381 -9.11 -6.50 51.39
C GLN A 381 -7.88 -6.36 50.46
N ASN A 382 -8.03 -5.43 49.50
CA ASN A 382 -7.05 -4.54 48.87
C ASN A 382 -5.94 -5.15 47.98
N ALA A 383 -5.87 -4.70 46.71
CA ALA A 383 -5.09 -3.51 46.36
C ALA A 383 -5.10 -3.24 44.83
N ASP A 384 -5.39 -1.99 44.52
CA ASP A 384 -5.02 -1.13 43.39
C ASP A 384 -4.35 -1.70 42.12
N THR A 385 -4.87 -1.26 40.97
CA THR A 385 -3.99 -0.80 39.88
C THR A 385 -4.70 0.26 39.04
N GLU A 386 -4.09 1.45 39.04
CA GLU A 386 -4.47 2.67 38.33
C GLU A 386 -4.49 2.48 36.80
N LYS A 387 -5.52 3.04 36.15
CA LYS A 387 -5.59 3.23 34.70
C LYS A 387 -5.05 4.60 34.33
N SER A 388 -3.92 4.63 33.62
CA SER A 388 -3.46 5.82 32.90
C SER A 388 -4.10 5.87 31.51
N GLN A 389 -5.04 6.81 31.33
CA GLN A 389 -5.52 7.27 30.02
C GLN A 389 -4.61 8.42 29.57
N GLN A 390 -4.04 8.32 28.37
CA GLN A 390 -3.38 9.46 27.72
C GLN A 390 -3.97 9.70 26.34
N LEU A 391 -4.65 10.85 26.24
CA LEU A 391 -5.16 11.46 25.02
C LEU A 391 -3.99 11.80 24.07
N CYS A 392 -4.19 11.62 22.76
CA CYS A 392 -3.35 12.21 21.72
C CYS A 392 -4.20 13.12 20.83
N LEU A 393 -3.86 14.41 20.85
CA LEU A 393 -4.19 15.45 19.86
C LEU A 393 -3.00 15.61 18.89
N PHE A 394 -3.33 16.00 17.65
CA PHE A 394 -2.49 16.41 16.51
C PHE A 394 -2.06 15.35 15.49
#